data_AF-A0A9D1X3U0-F1
#
_entry.id   AF-A0A9D1X3U0-F1
#
_cell.length_a   1.000
_cell.length_b   1.000
_cell.length_c   1.000
_cell.angle_alpha   90.00
_cell.angle_beta   90.00
_cell.angle_gamma   90.00
#
_symmetry.space_group_name_H-M   'P 1'
#
loop_
_entity.id
_entity.type
_entity.pdbx_description
1 polymer ?
#
loop_
_entity_poly.entity_id
_entity_poly.type
_entity_poly.pdbx_seq_one_letter_code
_entity_poly.pdbx_strand_id
1 'polypeptide(L)'
;MRIFTLEIKKILKTRVTWILLLTALLLSVLMAYLPVTFEGVSYQAENGERVQLNGLSAIHYAKDAGASLSGDVTTEKIQTAVGEYQEALLEYGVEDSFELPEDVYYDRLMIYQPLIHGVKEVFSDGKTGMAPGFLDITPEEVSTFYEKAPVRLKNLMRMEGSRQSDIDKAEEMYRKVETPFQYYEGVSGNSMDYQVLLIFLLTIFCAVIVSPVFAVEYQTGADDILHCTKHGRFRLAVVKIFAALVITGVTFLLCGILWILTTNTLFGWESTKTSMQMIFSVSSLPALTVGELEWANLLGSFLLFLSLMSLILFLSARIKNAAVALATAMFFCILPILTYIGAPAVLGNWLQCLLPGGALGLNNSLLYAMTELDFLHPGGLSVWNVHLMFLIAALWIPVLLIGTVWSYCRKKG
;
A
#
# COMPACT_ATOMS: atom_id res chain seq x y z
N MET A 1 36.98 -5.14 -3.43
CA MET A 1 36.32 -5.16 -2.11
C MET A 1 36.72 -4.00 -1.21
N ARG A 2 38.01 -3.63 -1.07
CA ARG A 2 38.44 -2.51 -0.20
C ARG A 2 37.79 -1.14 -0.48
N ILE A 3 37.54 -0.77 -1.74
CA ILE A 3 36.90 0.52 -2.09
C ILE A 3 35.43 0.53 -1.64
N PHE A 4 34.71 -0.57 -1.85
CA PHE A 4 33.31 -0.70 -1.44
C PHE A 4 33.13 -0.56 0.07
N THR A 5 33.97 -1.24 0.86
CA THR A 5 33.94 -1.11 2.33
C THR A 5 34.24 0.31 2.79
N LEU A 6 35.09 1.05 2.06
CA LEU A 6 35.38 2.46 2.38
C LEU A 6 34.19 3.37 2.06
N GLU A 7 33.49 3.16 0.94
CA GLU A 7 32.28 3.92 0.60
C GLU A 7 31.13 3.64 1.57
N ILE A 8 30.89 2.38 1.93
CA ILE A 8 29.91 2.01 2.98
C ILE A 8 30.26 2.72 4.30
N LYS A 9 31.53 2.62 4.73
CA LYS A 9 31.99 3.27 5.96
C LYS A 9 31.83 4.78 5.89
N LYS A 10 32.07 5.40 4.73
CA LYS A 10 31.93 6.84 4.53
C LYS A 10 30.48 7.29 4.72
N ILE A 11 29.53 6.63 4.04
CA ILE A 11 28.10 6.94 4.17
C ILE A 11 27.67 6.75 5.63
N LEU A 12 27.99 5.60 6.23
CA LEU A 12 27.63 5.29 7.62
C LEU A 12 28.35 6.16 8.66
N LYS A 13 29.49 6.79 8.37
CA LYS A 13 30.17 7.64 9.37
C LYS A 13 29.46 8.98 9.59
N THR A 14 28.54 9.36 8.70
CA THR A 14 27.79 10.61 8.82
C THR A 14 26.78 10.50 9.96
N ARG A 15 26.80 11.46 10.90
CA ARG A 15 25.87 11.50 12.05
C ARG A 15 24.40 11.46 11.60
N VAL A 16 24.08 12.22 10.57
CA VAL A 16 22.73 12.27 9.97
C VAL A 16 22.29 10.88 9.51
N THR A 17 23.16 10.10 8.86
CA THR A 17 22.82 8.75 8.42
C THR A 17 22.46 7.86 9.60
N TRP A 18 23.24 7.84 10.69
CA TRP A 18 22.88 7.05 11.88
C TRP A 18 21.56 7.48 12.50
N ILE A 19 21.31 8.80 12.61
CA ILE A 19 20.06 9.32 13.14
C ILE A 19 18.90 8.82 12.26
N LEU A 20 19.00 8.95 10.94
CA LEU A 20 17.94 8.52 10.02
C LEU A 20 17.72 7.00 10.05
N LEU A 21 18.77 6.19 10.12
CA LEU A 21 18.66 4.74 10.21
C LEU A 21 18.01 4.28 11.52
N LEU A 22 18.39 4.89 12.65
CA LEU A 22 17.79 4.59 13.95
C LEU A 22 16.32 5.05 14.01
N THR A 23 16.03 6.26 13.51
CA THR A 23 14.66 6.76 13.41
C THR A 23 13.82 5.87 12.50
N ALA A 24 14.33 5.42 11.36
CA ALA A 24 13.64 4.48 10.47
C ALA A 24 13.25 3.18 11.18
N LEU A 25 14.18 2.60 11.95
CA LEU A 25 13.94 1.39 12.72
C LEU A 25 12.87 1.59 13.80
N LEU A 26 12.99 2.67 14.59
CA LEU A 26 12.00 2.98 15.63
C LEU A 26 10.61 3.26 15.03
N LEU A 27 10.58 3.96 13.91
CA LEU A 27 9.36 4.29 13.18
C LEU A 27 8.67 3.03 12.65
N SER A 28 9.42 2.01 12.21
CA SER A 28 8.82 0.77 11.72
C SER A 28 8.02 0.03 12.81
N VAL A 29 8.53 -0.03 14.04
CA VAL A 29 7.80 -0.61 15.17
C VAL A 29 6.64 0.29 15.60
N LEU A 30 6.86 1.60 15.63
CA LEU A 30 5.81 2.57 15.98
C LEU A 30 4.63 2.51 15.00
N MET A 31 4.89 2.49 13.68
CA MET A 31 3.87 2.42 12.64
C MET A 31 3.14 1.07 12.62
N ALA A 32 3.74 0.00 13.14
CA ALA A 32 3.04 -1.27 13.34
C ALA A 32 2.14 -1.25 14.59
N TYR A 33 2.55 -0.52 15.64
CA TYR A 33 1.82 -0.44 16.90
C TYR A 33 0.68 0.60 16.89
N LEU A 34 0.84 1.72 16.18
CA LEU A 34 -0.18 2.78 16.14
C LEU A 34 -1.58 2.30 15.73
N PRO A 35 -1.76 1.48 14.66
CA PRO A 35 -3.09 0.97 14.30
C PRO A 35 -3.81 0.29 15.46
N VAL A 36 -3.08 -0.51 16.26
CA VAL A 36 -3.62 -1.19 17.44
C VAL A 36 -4.26 -0.19 18.40
N THR A 37 -3.65 0.97 18.61
CA THR A 37 -4.17 1.97 19.55
C THR A 37 -5.49 2.62 19.14
N PHE A 38 -5.86 2.53 17.86
CA PHE A 38 -7.14 3.02 17.34
C PHE A 38 -8.23 1.94 17.33
N GLU A 39 -7.88 0.68 17.59
CA GLU A 39 -8.86 -0.38 17.73
C GLU A 39 -9.57 -0.25 19.08
N GLY A 40 -10.90 -0.25 19.04
CA GLY A 40 -11.74 -0.08 20.21
C GLY A 40 -13.06 -0.84 20.05
N VAL A 41 -13.48 -1.50 21.12
CA VAL A 41 -14.77 -2.20 21.20
C VAL A 41 -15.47 -1.76 22.47
N SER A 42 -16.73 -1.35 22.34
CA SER A 42 -17.62 -1.10 23.47
C SER A 42 -18.67 -2.19 23.53
N TYR A 43 -18.87 -2.77 24.72
CA TYR A 43 -19.95 -3.72 24.97
C TYR A 43 -20.62 -3.46 26.32
N GLN A 44 -21.87 -3.90 26.49
CA GLN A 44 -22.50 -3.93 27.82
C GLN A 44 -22.12 -5.18 28.59
N ALA A 45 -21.57 -5.01 29.79
CA ALA A 45 -21.35 -6.11 30.73
C ALA A 45 -22.67 -6.57 31.39
N GLU A 46 -22.70 -7.78 31.94
CA GLU A 46 -23.89 -8.38 32.60
C GLU A 46 -24.48 -7.54 33.74
N ASN A 47 -23.69 -6.60 34.29
CA ASN A 47 -24.11 -5.66 35.32
C ASN A 47 -24.78 -4.38 34.77
N GLY A 48 -24.95 -4.25 33.44
CA GLY A 48 -25.47 -3.07 32.76
C GLY A 48 -24.46 -1.93 32.60
N GLU A 49 -23.18 -2.14 32.94
CA GLU A 49 -22.12 -1.15 32.78
C GLU A 49 -21.51 -1.25 31.38
N ARG A 50 -21.32 -0.10 30.71
CA ARG A 50 -20.62 -0.05 29.42
C ARG A 50 -19.12 -0.21 29.65
N VAL A 51 -18.53 -1.29 29.14
CA VAL A 51 -17.10 -1.54 29.18
C VAL A 51 -16.50 -1.17 27.82
N GLN A 52 -15.50 -0.29 27.84
CA GLN A 52 -14.74 0.08 26.65
C GLN A 52 -13.37 -0.59 26.69
N LEU A 53 -13.13 -1.49 25.75
CA LEU A 53 -11.82 -2.09 25.49
C LEU A 53 -11.13 -1.31 24.38
N ASN A 54 -9.84 -1.03 24.56
CA ASN A 54 -9.01 -0.38 23.55
C ASN A 54 -7.75 -1.19 23.32
N GLY A 55 -7.11 -1.03 22.16
CA GLY A 55 -5.81 -1.66 21.92
C GLY A 55 -5.89 -3.18 21.77
N LEU A 56 -4.88 -3.87 22.30
CA LEU A 56 -4.76 -5.33 22.19
C LEU A 56 -5.94 -6.08 22.82
N SER A 57 -6.54 -5.57 23.91
CA SER A 57 -7.70 -6.21 24.51
C SER A 57 -8.94 -6.11 23.63
N ALA A 58 -9.09 -5.02 22.87
CA ALA A 58 -10.18 -4.88 21.91
C ALA A 58 -10.01 -5.88 20.75
N ILE A 59 -8.79 -6.02 20.23
CA ILE A 59 -8.47 -6.99 19.18
C ILE A 59 -8.76 -8.42 19.64
N HIS A 60 -8.34 -8.79 20.84
CA HIS A 60 -8.62 -10.14 21.38
C HIS A 60 -10.13 -10.37 21.54
N TYR A 61 -10.85 -9.41 22.10
CA TYR A 61 -12.30 -9.51 22.25
C TYR A 61 -13.01 -9.64 20.90
N ALA A 62 -12.66 -8.80 19.92
CA ALA A 62 -13.22 -8.84 18.58
C ALA A 62 -12.99 -10.21 17.93
N LYS A 63 -11.79 -10.78 18.08
CA LYS A 63 -11.47 -12.12 17.58
C LYS A 63 -12.29 -13.21 18.23
N ASP A 64 -12.44 -13.17 19.55
CA ASP A 64 -13.21 -14.17 20.27
C ASP A 64 -14.70 -14.07 19.89
N ALA A 65 -15.24 -12.85 19.74
CA ALA A 65 -16.60 -12.61 19.30
C ALA A 65 -16.85 -13.01 17.83
N GLY A 66 -15.89 -12.72 16.94
CA GLY A 66 -15.91 -13.04 15.51
C GLY A 66 -15.42 -14.44 15.15
N ALA A 67 -15.10 -15.29 16.14
CA ALA A 67 -14.56 -16.62 15.90
C ALA A 67 -15.52 -17.52 15.09
N SER A 68 -16.83 -17.35 15.27
CA SER A 68 -17.87 -18.06 14.51
C SER A 68 -17.91 -17.67 13.03
N LEU A 69 -17.50 -16.44 12.71
CA LEU A 69 -17.47 -15.89 11.34
C LEU A 69 -16.18 -16.23 10.61
N SER A 70 -15.13 -16.60 11.34
CA SER A 70 -13.81 -16.90 10.77
C SER A 70 -13.83 -18.10 9.81
N GLY A 71 -12.92 -18.08 8.83
CA GLY A 71 -12.82 -19.09 7.77
C GLY A 71 -13.58 -18.70 6.51
N ASP A 72 -14.11 -19.71 5.82
CA ASP A 72 -14.81 -19.51 4.55
C ASP A 72 -16.09 -18.70 4.76
N VAL A 73 -16.29 -17.67 3.96
CA VAL A 73 -17.48 -16.83 3.91
C VAL A 73 -18.53 -17.53 3.06
N THR A 74 -19.19 -18.53 3.62
CA THR A 74 -20.20 -19.29 2.87
C THR A 74 -21.50 -18.49 2.71
N THR A 75 -22.33 -18.88 1.73
CA THR A 75 -23.65 -18.26 1.52
C THR A 75 -24.52 -18.34 2.77
N GLU A 76 -24.41 -19.41 3.57
CA GLU A 76 -25.15 -19.56 4.82
C GLU A 76 -24.73 -18.50 5.84
N LYS A 77 -23.43 -18.23 6.01
CA LYS A 77 -22.95 -17.18 6.91
C LYS A 77 -23.45 -15.80 6.50
N ILE A 78 -23.47 -15.53 5.19
CA ILE A 78 -24.01 -14.26 4.65
C ILE A 78 -25.52 -14.17 4.91
N GLN A 79 -26.27 -15.25 4.70
CA GLN A 79 -27.71 -15.30 5.00
C GLN A 79 -28.00 -15.08 6.48
N THR A 80 -27.23 -15.70 7.38
CA THR A 80 -27.33 -15.47 8.83
C THR A 80 -27.07 -14.00 9.16
N ALA A 81 -25.99 -13.42 8.62
CA ALA A 81 -25.66 -12.01 8.83
C ALA A 81 -26.78 -11.06 8.38
N VAL A 82 -27.32 -11.26 7.17
CA VAL A 82 -28.42 -10.44 6.65
C VAL A 82 -29.70 -10.65 7.47
N GLY A 83 -30.00 -11.89 7.86
CA GLY A 83 -31.16 -12.23 8.69
C GLY A 83 -31.14 -11.56 10.05
N GLU A 84 -29.98 -11.54 10.73
CA GLU A 84 -29.80 -10.84 12.01
C GLU A 84 -30.04 -9.33 11.89
N TYR A 85 -29.53 -8.71 10.81
CA TYR A 85 -29.82 -7.31 10.51
C TYR A 85 -31.31 -7.08 10.24
N GLN A 86 -31.96 -7.92 9.43
CA GLN A 86 -33.39 -7.82 9.14
C GLN A 86 -34.26 -7.97 10.39
N GLU A 87 -33.95 -8.95 11.24
CA GLU A 87 -34.68 -9.18 12.48
C GLU A 87 -34.56 -7.98 13.43
N ALA A 88 -33.34 -7.44 13.62
CA ALA A 88 -33.14 -6.25 14.44
C ALA A 88 -33.89 -5.03 13.89
N LEU A 89 -33.88 -4.81 12.58
CA LEU A 89 -34.62 -3.71 11.96
C LEU A 89 -36.13 -3.84 12.16
N LEU A 90 -36.67 -5.05 12.00
CA LEU A 90 -38.10 -5.34 12.21
C LEU A 90 -38.51 -5.22 13.69
N GLU A 91 -37.67 -5.68 14.62
CA GLU A 91 -37.90 -5.61 16.07
C GLU A 91 -38.06 -4.16 16.54
N TYR A 92 -37.23 -3.26 16.03
CA TYR A 92 -37.24 -1.83 16.39
C TYR A 92 -38.08 -0.97 15.45
N GLY A 93 -38.65 -1.54 14.39
CA GLY A 93 -39.51 -0.84 13.43
C GLY A 93 -38.79 0.26 12.65
N VAL A 94 -37.49 0.09 12.39
CA VAL A 94 -36.63 1.04 11.68
C VAL A 94 -36.20 0.47 10.32
N GLU A 95 -35.88 1.35 9.37
CA GLU A 95 -35.46 0.94 8.02
C GLU A 95 -33.93 0.94 7.86
N ASP A 96 -33.20 1.71 8.67
CA ASP A 96 -31.74 1.81 8.63
C ASP A 96 -31.09 1.37 9.95
N SER A 97 -29.99 0.64 9.82
CA SER A 97 -29.10 0.24 10.91
C SER A 97 -28.60 1.42 11.77
N PHE A 98 -28.51 2.64 11.22
CA PHE A 98 -28.12 3.84 11.98
C PHE A 98 -29.19 4.34 12.96
N GLU A 99 -30.45 3.91 12.79
CA GLU A 99 -31.56 4.27 13.67
C GLU A 99 -31.73 3.28 14.83
N LEU A 100 -31.02 2.14 14.78
CA LEU A 100 -31.02 1.16 15.86
C LEU A 100 -30.37 1.75 17.12
N PRO A 101 -30.83 1.34 18.31
CA PRO A 101 -30.13 1.64 19.55
C PRO A 101 -28.66 1.19 19.47
N GLU A 102 -27.75 2.03 19.98
CA GLU A 102 -26.30 1.76 19.93
C GLU A 102 -25.94 0.40 20.50
N ASP A 103 -26.56 -0.01 21.60
CA ASP A 103 -26.35 -1.29 22.26
C ASP A 103 -26.72 -2.46 21.34
N VAL A 104 -27.85 -2.38 20.63
CA VAL A 104 -28.25 -3.41 19.65
C VAL A 104 -27.24 -3.48 18.52
N TYR A 105 -26.81 -2.33 18.00
CA TYR A 105 -25.84 -2.30 16.90
C TYR A 105 -24.48 -2.86 17.33
N TYR A 106 -23.91 -2.36 18.43
CA TYR A 106 -22.56 -2.74 18.87
C TYR A 106 -22.50 -4.14 19.48
N ASP A 107 -23.51 -4.58 20.23
CA ASP A 107 -23.48 -5.87 20.92
C ASP A 107 -23.96 -7.03 20.04
N ARG A 108 -24.92 -6.80 19.12
CA ARG A 108 -25.52 -7.86 18.27
C ARG A 108 -25.03 -7.83 16.82
N LEU A 109 -24.94 -6.66 16.20
CA LEU A 109 -24.78 -6.56 14.74
C LEU A 109 -23.35 -6.30 14.27
N MET A 110 -22.52 -5.63 15.08
CA MET A 110 -21.17 -5.20 14.71
C MET A 110 -20.30 -6.36 14.22
N ILE A 111 -20.44 -7.55 14.81
CA ILE A 111 -19.67 -8.75 14.40
C ILE A 111 -19.89 -9.10 12.92
N TYR A 112 -21.07 -8.84 12.36
CA TYR A 112 -21.40 -9.16 10.97
C TYR A 112 -21.04 -8.06 9.98
N GLN A 113 -20.58 -6.89 10.46
CA GLN A 113 -20.26 -5.72 9.63
C GLN A 113 -19.35 -6.03 8.43
N PRO A 114 -18.29 -6.86 8.54
CA PRO A 114 -17.43 -7.20 7.41
C PRO A 114 -18.17 -7.94 6.28
N LEU A 115 -19.08 -8.86 6.62
CA LEU A 115 -19.89 -9.59 5.65
C LEU A 115 -20.92 -8.67 4.98
N ILE A 116 -21.55 -7.86 5.81
CA ILE A 116 -22.62 -6.94 5.42
C ILE A 116 -22.13 -5.83 4.49
N HIS A 117 -20.89 -5.35 4.69
CA HIS A 117 -20.26 -4.43 3.76
C HIS A 117 -20.18 -5.02 2.35
N GLY A 118 -19.72 -6.28 2.23
CA GLY A 118 -19.69 -7.00 0.96
C GLY A 118 -21.07 -7.20 0.33
N VAL A 119 -22.10 -7.51 1.14
CA VAL A 119 -23.49 -7.63 0.67
C VAL A 119 -23.97 -6.32 0.07
N LYS A 120 -23.81 -5.20 0.78
CA LYS A 120 -24.21 -3.87 0.29
C LYS A 120 -23.53 -3.54 -1.04
N GLU A 121 -22.27 -3.92 -1.21
CA GLU A 121 -21.55 -3.70 -2.46
C GLU A 121 -22.09 -4.58 -3.60
N VAL A 122 -22.21 -5.90 -3.38
CA VAL A 122 -22.61 -6.87 -4.42
C VAL A 122 -24.03 -6.63 -4.92
N PHE A 123 -24.96 -6.29 -4.03
CA PHE A 123 -26.37 -6.10 -4.37
C PHE A 123 -26.73 -4.65 -4.73
N SER A 124 -25.75 -3.74 -4.80
CA SER A 124 -26.00 -2.37 -5.22
C SER A 124 -26.57 -2.28 -6.64
N ASP A 125 -27.39 -1.25 -6.88
CA ASP A 125 -28.01 -1.02 -8.18
C ASP A 125 -26.94 -0.80 -9.27
N GLY A 126 -27.06 -1.52 -10.38
CA GLY A 126 -26.05 -1.51 -11.44
C GLY A 126 -25.95 -0.19 -12.23
N LYS A 127 -26.86 0.77 -12.04
CA LYS A 127 -26.87 2.08 -12.70
C LYS A 127 -26.52 3.21 -11.73
N THR A 128 -27.09 3.18 -10.53
CA THR A 128 -26.92 4.24 -9.53
C THR A 128 -25.80 3.95 -8.54
N GLY A 129 -25.42 2.68 -8.36
CA GLY A 129 -24.48 2.21 -7.33
C GLY A 129 -25.02 2.31 -5.91
N MET A 130 -26.30 2.63 -5.72
CA MET A 130 -26.90 2.72 -4.39
C MET A 130 -27.07 1.31 -3.82
N ALA A 131 -26.61 1.11 -2.58
CA ALA A 131 -26.84 -0.13 -1.85
C ALA A 131 -28.34 -0.25 -1.51
N PRO A 132 -28.94 -1.44 -1.66
CA PRO A 132 -30.32 -1.68 -1.24
C PRO A 132 -30.46 -1.63 0.29
N GLY A 133 -31.67 -1.37 0.77
CA GLY A 133 -32.01 -1.56 2.17
C GLY A 133 -31.97 -3.04 2.53
N PHE A 134 -31.63 -3.39 3.77
CA PHE A 134 -31.56 -4.80 4.17
C PHE A 134 -32.90 -5.52 4.04
N LEU A 135 -34.01 -4.82 4.31
CA LEU A 135 -35.36 -5.36 4.20
C LEU A 135 -35.77 -5.68 2.75
N ASP A 136 -35.09 -5.10 1.76
CA ASP A 136 -35.36 -5.32 0.33
C ASP A 136 -34.66 -6.58 -0.22
N ILE A 137 -33.67 -7.14 0.51
CA ILE A 137 -32.87 -8.27 0.05
C ILE A 137 -33.49 -9.58 0.56
N THR A 138 -33.96 -10.44 -0.34
CA THR A 138 -34.51 -11.73 0.09
C THR A 138 -33.40 -12.74 0.43
N PRO A 139 -33.62 -13.69 1.36
CA PRO A 139 -32.63 -14.74 1.66
C PRO A 139 -32.23 -15.57 0.43
N GLU A 140 -33.17 -15.76 -0.51
CA GLU A 140 -32.94 -16.43 -1.79
C GLU A 140 -31.99 -15.62 -2.67
N GLU A 141 -32.15 -14.30 -2.73
CA GLU A 141 -31.21 -13.43 -3.44
C GLU A 141 -29.81 -13.46 -2.83
N VAL A 142 -29.69 -13.48 -1.49
CA VAL A 142 -28.40 -13.58 -0.80
C VAL A 142 -27.61 -14.83 -1.22
N SER A 143 -28.29 -15.94 -1.51
CA SER A 143 -27.63 -17.17 -1.98
C SER A 143 -26.87 -17.00 -3.30
N THR A 144 -27.23 -16.00 -4.10
CA THR A 144 -26.58 -15.67 -5.39
C THR A 144 -25.37 -14.73 -5.24
N PHE A 145 -24.88 -14.48 -4.01
CA PHE A 145 -23.80 -13.54 -3.73
C PHE A 145 -22.58 -13.72 -4.65
N TYR A 146 -22.03 -14.93 -4.71
CA TYR A 146 -20.84 -15.21 -5.53
C TYR A 146 -21.10 -15.18 -7.04
N GLU A 147 -22.35 -15.38 -7.46
CA GLU A 147 -22.75 -15.24 -8.86
C GLU A 147 -22.89 -13.76 -9.25
N LYS A 148 -23.35 -12.91 -8.33
CA LYS A 148 -23.51 -11.47 -8.53
C LYS A 148 -22.21 -10.69 -8.35
N ALA A 149 -21.23 -11.17 -7.58
CA ALA A 149 -19.98 -10.45 -7.32
C ALA A 149 -19.20 -10.07 -8.62
N PRO A 150 -18.99 -10.98 -9.60
CA PRO A 150 -18.40 -10.60 -10.90
C PRO A 150 -19.27 -9.63 -11.70
N VAL A 151 -20.59 -9.70 -11.58
CA VAL A 151 -21.52 -8.78 -12.25
C VAL A 151 -21.39 -7.37 -11.68
N ARG A 152 -21.22 -7.26 -10.36
CA ARG A 152 -20.97 -6.00 -9.66
C ARG A 152 -19.71 -5.32 -10.20
N LEU A 153 -18.60 -6.04 -10.34
CA LEU A 153 -17.36 -5.51 -10.94
C LEU A 153 -17.63 -4.88 -12.32
N LYS A 154 -18.34 -5.58 -13.21
CA LYS A 154 -18.65 -5.03 -14.54
C LYS A 154 -19.50 -3.76 -14.47
N ASN A 155 -20.49 -3.74 -13.59
CA ASN A 155 -21.37 -2.59 -13.43
C ASN A 155 -20.60 -1.38 -12.89
N LEU A 156 -19.75 -1.59 -11.88
CA LEU A 156 -18.89 -0.56 -11.31
C LEU A 156 -18.00 0.08 -12.39
N MET A 157 -17.29 -0.73 -13.17
CA MET A 157 -16.44 -0.22 -14.27
C MET A 157 -17.24 0.52 -15.36
N ARG A 158 -18.46 0.05 -15.67
CA ARG A 158 -19.34 0.77 -16.62
C ARG A 158 -19.77 2.13 -16.07
N MET A 159 -20.04 2.22 -14.78
CA MET A 159 -20.38 3.48 -14.11
C MET A 159 -19.22 4.46 -14.10
N GLU A 160 -17.99 3.96 -13.89
CA GLU A 160 -16.75 4.75 -13.97
C GLU A 160 -16.40 5.18 -15.41
N GLY A 161 -17.13 4.67 -16.42
CA GLY A 161 -16.91 4.99 -17.82
C GLY A 161 -15.75 4.21 -18.46
N SER A 162 -15.36 3.08 -17.89
CA SER A 162 -14.31 2.21 -18.45
C SER A 162 -14.70 1.64 -19.82
N ARG A 163 -13.71 1.35 -20.66
CA ARG A 163 -13.94 0.77 -21.99
C ARG A 163 -14.29 -0.71 -21.86
N GLN A 164 -14.99 -1.26 -22.86
CA GLN A 164 -15.30 -2.69 -22.89
C GLN A 164 -14.04 -3.57 -22.79
N SER A 165 -12.94 -3.15 -23.44
CA SER A 165 -11.65 -3.81 -23.35
C SER A 165 -11.05 -3.86 -21.94
N ASP A 166 -11.37 -2.86 -21.10
CA ASP A 166 -10.89 -2.78 -19.72
C ASP A 166 -11.68 -3.76 -18.86
N ILE A 167 -13.00 -3.78 -19.05
CA ILE A 167 -13.92 -4.73 -18.41
C ILE A 167 -13.51 -6.17 -18.75
N ASP A 168 -13.26 -6.49 -20.02
CA ASP A 168 -12.90 -7.85 -20.43
C ASP A 168 -11.59 -8.33 -19.74
N LYS A 169 -10.63 -7.42 -19.52
CA LYS A 169 -9.37 -7.72 -18.82
C LYS A 169 -9.56 -7.82 -17.31
N ALA A 170 -10.33 -6.92 -16.71
CA ALA A 170 -10.69 -6.98 -15.31
C ALA A 170 -11.39 -8.31 -14.99
N GLU A 171 -12.30 -8.77 -15.84
CA GLU A 171 -12.94 -10.09 -15.71
C GLU A 171 -11.93 -11.24 -15.80
N GLU A 172 -10.96 -11.17 -16.71
CA GLU A 172 -9.91 -12.18 -16.82
C GLU A 172 -9.06 -12.26 -15.55
N MET A 173 -8.74 -11.12 -14.95
CA MET A 173 -8.04 -11.05 -13.67
C MET A 173 -8.91 -11.57 -12.53
N TYR A 174 -10.17 -11.13 -12.45
CA TYR A 174 -11.11 -11.48 -11.39
C TYR A 174 -11.48 -12.96 -11.39
N ARG A 175 -11.46 -13.63 -12.55
CA ARG A 175 -11.64 -15.10 -12.63
C ARG A 175 -10.62 -15.92 -11.85
N LYS A 176 -9.49 -15.31 -11.45
CA LYS A 176 -8.47 -15.96 -10.62
C LYS A 176 -8.74 -15.82 -9.13
N VAL A 177 -9.70 -14.97 -8.74
CA VAL A 177 -10.07 -14.76 -7.34
C VAL A 177 -10.77 -16.03 -6.83
N GLU A 178 -10.27 -16.56 -5.73
CA GLU A 178 -10.80 -17.77 -5.11
C GLU A 178 -12.12 -17.47 -4.39
N THR A 179 -13.12 -18.33 -4.62
CA THR A 179 -14.41 -18.29 -3.93
C THR A 179 -14.68 -19.65 -3.27
N PRO A 180 -15.31 -19.67 -2.07
CA PRO A 180 -15.73 -18.53 -1.25
C PRO A 180 -14.55 -17.72 -0.71
N PHE A 181 -14.78 -16.44 -0.41
CA PHE A 181 -13.77 -15.60 0.23
C PHE A 181 -13.44 -16.11 1.63
N GLN A 182 -12.24 -15.82 2.13
CA GLN A 182 -11.85 -16.13 3.50
C GLN A 182 -11.87 -14.86 4.35
N TYR A 183 -12.36 -14.98 5.58
CA TYR A 183 -12.38 -13.89 6.54
C TYR A 183 -11.87 -14.36 7.90
N TYR A 184 -10.99 -13.58 8.51
CA TYR A 184 -10.47 -13.78 9.85
C TYR A 184 -10.29 -12.40 10.49
N GLU A 185 -10.85 -12.23 11.68
CA GLU A 185 -10.79 -10.97 12.44
C GLU A 185 -9.34 -10.62 12.80
N GLY A 186 -8.96 -9.34 12.71
CA GLY A 186 -7.62 -8.87 13.07
C GLY A 186 -7.13 -7.72 12.20
N VAL A 187 -6.31 -8.00 11.18
CA VAL A 187 -5.73 -6.97 10.30
C VAL A 187 -6.84 -6.21 9.57
N SER A 188 -6.93 -4.91 9.84
CA SER A 188 -7.85 -3.96 9.19
C SER A 188 -7.15 -3.15 8.09
N GLY A 189 -7.93 -2.55 7.17
CA GLY A 189 -7.38 -1.67 6.13
C GLY A 189 -6.53 -0.52 6.70
N ASN A 190 -6.89 -0.03 7.90
CA ASN A 190 -6.14 0.98 8.62
C ASN A 190 -4.68 0.60 8.82
N SER A 191 -4.38 -0.66 9.19
CA SER A 191 -2.98 -1.07 9.41
C SER A 191 -2.16 -0.95 8.13
N MET A 192 -2.74 -1.31 6.98
CA MET A 192 -2.07 -1.20 5.68
C MET A 192 -1.80 0.25 5.27
N ASP A 193 -2.64 1.20 5.66
CA ASP A 193 -2.37 2.63 5.46
C ASP A 193 -1.12 3.09 6.24
N TYR A 194 -0.88 2.53 7.43
CA TYR A 194 0.36 2.79 8.17
C TYR A 194 1.59 2.15 7.50
N GLN A 195 1.43 1.04 6.76
CA GLN A 195 2.49 0.51 5.91
C GLN A 195 2.85 1.49 4.79
N VAL A 196 1.84 2.08 4.14
CA VAL A 196 2.02 3.10 3.09
C VAL A 196 2.75 4.32 3.65
N LEU A 197 2.32 4.81 4.82
CA LEU A 197 2.98 5.93 5.48
C LEU A 197 4.45 5.62 5.83
N LEU A 198 4.72 4.42 6.34
CA LEU A 198 6.09 3.98 6.62
C LEU A 198 6.95 3.97 5.35
N ILE A 199 6.46 3.37 4.25
CA ILE A 199 7.17 3.29 2.96
C ILE A 199 7.53 4.70 2.46
N PHE A 200 6.59 5.64 2.54
CA PHE A 200 6.82 7.02 2.14
C PHE A 200 7.91 7.70 2.99
N LEU A 201 7.84 7.57 4.32
CA LEU A 201 8.84 8.14 5.23
C LEU A 201 10.22 7.52 5.06
N LEU A 202 10.31 6.19 4.88
CA LEU A 202 11.55 5.50 4.56
C LEU A 202 12.16 5.99 3.25
N THR A 203 11.32 6.26 2.25
CA THR A 203 11.75 6.81 0.96
C THR A 203 12.39 8.18 1.14
N ILE A 204 11.79 9.07 1.94
CA ILE A 204 12.36 10.39 2.26
C ILE A 204 13.70 10.24 2.98
N PHE A 205 13.79 9.41 4.02
CA PHE A 205 15.04 9.21 4.77
C PHE A 205 16.17 8.68 3.87
N CYS A 206 15.86 7.72 3.01
CA CYS A 206 16.82 7.19 2.05
C CYS A 206 17.22 8.24 1.00
N ALA A 207 16.28 9.06 0.53
CA ALA A 207 16.57 10.17 -0.38
C ALA A 207 17.54 11.19 0.23
N VAL A 208 17.41 11.49 1.53
CA VAL A 208 18.36 12.35 2.27
C VAL A 208 19.76 11.72 2.34
N ILE A 209 19.86 10.40 2.51
CA ILE A 209 21.15 9.67 2.55
C ILE A 209 21.81 9.63 1.16
N VAL A 210 21.02 9.49 0.10
CA VAL A 210 21.50 9.27 -1.27
C VAL A 210 21.81 10.58 -2.00
N SER A 211 21.06 11.65 -1.76
CA SER A 211 21.26 12.93 -2.45
C SER A 211 22.67 13.53 -2.36
N PRO A 212 23.44 13.42 -1.24
CA PRO A 212 24.79 13.98 -1.16
C PRO A 212 25.89 13.09 -1.73
N VAL A 213 25.61 11.86 -2.17
CA VAL A 213 26.63 10.83 -2.50
C VAL A 213 27.70 11.32 -3.47
N PHE A 214 27.30 12.06 -4.50
CA PHE A 214 28.24 12.71 -5.43
C PHE A 214 28.35 14.22 -5.17
N ALA A 215 27.23 14.88 -4.87
CA ALA A 215 27.17 16.34 -4.76
C ALA A 215 28.10 16.94 -3.69
N VAL A 216 28.30 16.28 -2.55
CA VAL A 216 29.19 16.77 -1.48
C VAL A 216 30.66 16.78 -1.92
N GLU A 217 31.07 15.86 -2.77
CA GLU A 217 32.46 15.79 -3.22
C GLU A 217 32.82 16.87 -4.22
N TYR A 218 31.86 17.23 -5.08
CA TYR A 218 31.99 18.41 -5.94
C TYR A 218 32.07 19.68 -5.09
N GLN A 219 31.23 19.80 -4.06
CA GLN A 219 31.22 20.96 -3.19
C GLN A 219 32.52 21.13 -2.39
N THR A 220 33.17 20.03 -2.01
CA THR A 220 34.40 20.03 -1.20
C THR A 220 35.68 20.03 -2.04
N GLY A 221 35.59 19.89 -3.37
CA GLY A 221 36.74 19.72 -4.26
C GLY A 221 37.43 18.35 -4.11
N ALA A 222 36.87 17.42 -3.32
CA ALA A 222 37.43 16.09 -3.14
C ALA A 222 37.38 15.26 -4.43
N ASP A 223 36.44 15.57 -5.33
CA ASP A 223 36.26 14.87 -6.60
C ASP A 223 37.51 14.99 -7.51
N ASP A 224 38.15 16.16 -7.59
CA ASP A 224 39.36 16.36 -8.39
C ASP A 224 40.50 15.42 -7.97
N ILE A 225 40.68 15.26 -6.65
CA ILE A 225 41.67 14.33 -6.07
C ILE A 225 41.31 12.88 -6.41
N LEU A 226 40.03 12.51 -6.30
CA LEU A 226 39.56 11.16 -6.59
C LEU A 226 39.79 10.81 -8.06
N HIS A 227 39.51 11.73 -8.99
CA HIS A 227 39.70 11.55 -10.43
C HIS A 227 41.16 11.31 -10.86
N CYS A 228 42.14 11.74 -10.05
CA CYS A 228 43.57 11.44 -10.25
C CYS A 228 43.96 10.01 -9.86
N THR A 229 43.10 9.26 -9.16
CA THR A 229 43.41 7.90 -8.71
C THR A 229 43.12 6.85 -9.80
N LYS A 230 43.84 5.71 -9.75
CA LYS A 230 43.69 4.58 -10.70
C LYS A 230 42.24 4.08 -10.86
N HIS A 231 41.41 4.23 -9.83
CA HIS A 231 40.03 3.76 -9.82
C HIS A 231 39.00 4.88 -9.70
N GLY A 232 39.41 6.14 -9.81
CA GLY A 232 38.62 7.33 -9.52
C GLY A 232 37.49 7.69 -10.48
N ARG A 233 37.34 6.96 -11.59
CA ARG A 233 36.31 7.24 -12.61
C ARG A 233 35.22 6.18 -12.56
N PHE A 234 35.11 5.35 -13.61
CA PHE A 234 34.09 4.33 -13.75
C PHE A 234 33.93 3.42 -12.52
N ARG A 235 35.05 2.86 -12.04
CA ARG A 235 35.02 1.90 -10.93
C ARG A 235 34.51 2.53 -9.63
N LEU A 236 34.89 3.78 -9.35
CA LEU A 236 34.41 4.50 -8.17
C LEU A 236 32.92 4.83 -8.27
N ALA A 237 32.44 5.30 -9.42
CA ALA A 237 31.01 5.56 -9.64
C ALA A 237 30.15 4.32 -9.37
N VAL A 238 30.53 3.17 -9.95
CA VAL A 238 29.81 1.90 -9.77
C VAL A 238 29.80 1.50 -8.29
N VAL A 239 30.94 1.62 -7.61
CA VAL A 239 31.05 1.25 -6.19
C VAL A 239 30.20 2.16 -5.30
N LYS A 240 30.15 3.46 -5.58
CA LYS A 240 29.31 4.43 -4.82
C LYS A 240 27.83 4.17 -5.00
N ILE A 241 27.39 3.99 -6.25
CA ILE A 241 26.01 3.62 -6.58
C ILE A 241 25.63 2.37 -5.81
N PHE A 242 26.45 1.32 -5.91
CA PHE A 242 26.18 0.06 -5.25
C PHE A 242 26.18 0.19 -3.72
N ALA A 243 27.10 0.95 -3.13
CA ALA A 243 27.12 1.20 -1.69
C ALA A 243 25.88 1.95 -1.21
N ALA A 244 25.45 2.98 -1.94
CA ALA A 244 24.24 3.74 -1.62
C ALA A 244 22.99 2.86 -1.71
N LEU A 245 22.81 2.12 -2.80
CA LEU A 245 21.66 1.22 -3.00
C LEU A 245 21.63 0.07 -1.99
N VAL A 246 22.77 -0.47 -1.60
CA VAL A 246 22.83 -1.54 -0.57
C VAL A 246 22.42 -0.98 0.79
N ILE A 247 22.95 0.17 1.21
CA ILE A 247 22.59 0.75 2.52
C ILE A 247 21.10 1.07 2.57
N THR A 248 20.59 1.79 1.58
CA THR A 248 19.18 2.21 1.59
C THR A 248 18.24 1.04 1.32
N GLY A 249 18.62 0.11 0.45
CA GLY A 249 17.80 -1.06 0.16
C GLY A 249 17.69 -2.06 1.31
N VAL A 250 18.80 -2.33 2.00
CA VAL A 250 18.77 -3.15 3.24
C VAL A 250 17.93 -2.47 4.30
N THR A 251 18.07 -1.14 4.47
CA THR A 251 17.28 -0.39 5.45
C THR A 251 15.78 -0.49 5.14
N PHE A 252 15.40 -0.27 3.88
CA PHE A 252 14.00 -0.34 3.43
C PHE A 252 13.40 -1.72 3.69
N LEU A 253 14.07 -2.79 3.24
CA LEU A 253 13.59 -4.15 3.42
C LEU A 253 13.56 -4.54 4.90
N LEU A 254 14.59 -4.21 5.68
CA LEU A 254 14.64 -4.53 7.10
C LEU A 254 13.49 -3.85 7.86
N CYS A 255 13.25 -2.56 7.62
CA CYS A 255 12.17 -1.83 8.29
C CYS A 255 10.80 -2.33 7.83
N GLY A 256 10.62 -2.62 6.54
CA GLY A 256 9.37 -3.17 6.01
C GLY A 256 9.06 -4.57 6.54
N ILE A 257 10.06 -5.46 6.57
CA ILE A 257 9.92 -6.80 7.16
C ILE A 257 9.61 -6.68 8.65
N LEU A 258 10.32 -5.82 9.38
CA LEU A 258 10.08 -5.61 10.81
C LEU A 258 8.65 -5.11 11.06
N TRP A 259 8.14 -4.21 10.21
CA TRP A 259 6.75 -3.77 10.26
C TRP A 259 5.77 -4.94 10.03
N ILE A 260 5.94 -5.72 8.95
CA ILE A 260 5.07 -6.88 8.64
C ILE A 260 5.06 -7.87 9.81
N LEU A 261 6.23 -8.23 10.33
CA LEU A 261 6.34 -9.15 11.46
C LEU A 261 5.64 -8.59 12.70
N THR A 262 5.84 -7.31 13.01
CA THR A 262 5.25 -6.68 14.19
C THR A 262 3.73 -6.58 14.06
N THR A 263 3.21 -6.06 12.95
CA THR A 263 1.77 -5.96 12.68
C THR A 263 1.09 -7.33 12.78
N ASN A 264 1.63 -8.34 12.10
CA ASN A 264 1.05 -9.69 12.12
C ASN A 264 1.18 -10.39 13.48
N THR A 265 2.17 -10.04 14.31
CA THR A 265 2.20 -10.53 15.70
C THR A 265 1.17 -9.84 16.60
N LEU A 266 0.87 -8.56 16.36
CA LEU A 266 -0.09 -7.80 17.17
C LEU A 266 -1.54 -8.13 16.80
N PHE A 267 -1.83 -8.20 15.51
CA PHE A 267 -3.16 -8.54 14.98
C PHE A 267 -3.37 -10.04 14.78
N GLY A 268 -2.33 -10.85 14.93
CA GLY A 268 -2.33 -12.31 14.82
C GLY A 268 -2.23 -12.83 13.39
N TRP A 269 -1.38 -13.85 13.19
CA TRP A 269 -1.05 -14.43 11.89
C TRP A 269 -2.21 -15.11 11.16
N GLU A 270 -3.34 -15.35 11.83
CA GLU A 270 -4.51 -15.94 11.18
C GLU A 270 -5.22 -14.95 10.27
N SER A 271 -5.22 -13.65 10.61
CA SER A 271 -5.87 -12.62 9.80
C SER A 271 -5.18 -12.39 8.46
N THR A 272 -3.94 -12.86 8.27
CA THR A 272 -3.25 -12.76 6.98
C THR A 272 -3.92 -13.62 5.91
N LYS A 273 -4.73 -14.61 6.28
CA LYS A 273 -5.47 -15.48 5.35
C LYS A 273 -6.74 -14.82 4.79
N THR A 274 -7.18 -13.71 5.39
CA THR A 274 -8.34 -12.97 4.90
C THR A 274 -8.13 -12.58 3.44
N SER A 275 -9.14 -12.76 2.60
CA SER A 275 -9.11 -12.36 1.20
C SER A 275 -9.13 -10.83 1.10
N MET A 276 -8.34 -10.26 0.19
CA MET A 276 -8.30 -8.81 -0.06
C MET A 276 -9.70 -8.22 -0.32
N GLN A 277 -10.58 -9.00 -0.96
CA GLN A 277 -11.95 -8.64 -1.29
C GLN A 277 -12.83 -8.35 -0.06
N MET A 278 -12.52 -8.95 1.09
CA MET A 278 -13.27 -8.73 2.33
C MET A 278 -12.87 -7.45 3.06
N ILE A 279 -11.65 -6.94 2.83
CA ILE A 279 -11.14 -5.75 3.52
C ILE A 279 -11.39 -4.48 2.71
N PHE A 280 -11.11 -4.52 1.41
CA PHE A 280 -11.13 -3.30 0.58
C PHE A 280 -12.44 -3.18 -0.20
N SER A 281 -12.70 -4.12 -1.10
CA SER A 281 -13.89 -4.12 -1.94
C SER A 281 -14.03 -5.49 -2.60
N VAL A 282 -15.26 -5.97 -2.72
CA VAL A 282 -15.59 -7.23 -3.40
C VAL A 282 -15.13 -7.20 -4.87
N SER A 283 -15.02 -6.01 -5.45
CA SER A 283 -14.59 -5.76 -6.82
C SER A 283 -13.06 -5.75 -7.01
N SER A 284 -12.28 -5.93 -5.94
CA SER A 284 -10.80 -5.94 -6.00
C SER A 284 -10.29 -7.04 -6.94
N LEU A 285 -9.42 -6.67 -7.89
CA LEU A 285 -8.92 -7.59 -8.94
C LEU A 285 -7.89 -8.62 -8.46
N PRO A 286 -6.92 -8.28 -7.59
CA PRO A 286 -5.88 -9.24 -7.22
C PRO A 286 -6.45 -10.39 -6.39
N ALA A 287 -6.17 -11.61 -6.82
CA ALA A 287 -6.42 -12.83 -6.05
C ALA A 287 -5.33 -13.01 -5.00
N LEU A 288 -5.31 -12.12 -4.00
CA LEU A 288 -4.33 -12.10 -2.93
C LEU A 288 -5.03 -12.18 -1.58
N THR A 289 -4.42 -12.94 -0.68
CA THR A 289 -4.69 -12.81 0.75
C THR A 289 -4.05 -11.54 1.31
N VAL A 290 -4.48 -11.07 2.47
CA VAL A 290 -3.92 -9.88 3.13
C VAL A 290 -2.42 -10.02 3.36
N GLY A 291 -1.95 -11.20 3.81
CA GLY A 291 -0.52 -11.44 3.99
C GLY A 291 0.25 -11.34 2.68
N GLU A 292 -0.27 -11.94 1.60
CA GLU A 292 0.36 -11.83 0.29
C GLU A 292 0.34 -10.39 -0.23
N LEU A 293 -0.72 -9.63 0.05
CA LEU A 293 -0.83 -8.22 -0.30
C LEU A 293 0.19 -7.35 0.45
N GLU A 294 0.42 -7.58 1.74
CA GLU A 294 1.44 -6.87 2.52
C GLU A 294 2.85 -7.08 1.92
N TRP A 295 3.17 -8.32 1.54
CA TRP A 295 4.44 -8.66 0.90
C TRP A 295 4.53 -8.13 -0.53
N ALA A 296 3.47 -8.23 -1.31
CA ALA A 296 3.39 -7.70 -2.67
C ALA A 296 3.57 -6.17 -2.67
N ASN A 297 2.93 -5.48 -1.73
CA ASN A 297 3.09 -4.04 -1.52
C ASN A 297 4.54 -3.72 -1.15
N LEU A 298 5.13 -4.42 -0.16
CA LEU A 298 6.53 -4.19 0.22
C LEU A 298 7.52 -4.40 -0.93
N LEU A 299 7.41 -5.51 -1.66
CA LEU A 299 8.34 -5.86 -2.73
C LEU A 299 8.12 -5.00 -3.98
N GLY A 300 6.87 -4.69 -4.32
CA GLY A 300 6.53 -3.80 -5.42
C GLY A 300 7.00 -2.37 -5.13
N SER A 301 6.74 -1.86 -3.91
CA SER A 301 7.28 -0.58 -3.46
C SER A 301 8.81 -0.59 -3.42
N PHE A 302 9.46 -1.71 -3.09
CA PHE A 302 10.92 -1.80 -3.14
C PHE A 302 11.47 -1.59 -4.56
N LEU A 303 10.82 -2.14 -5.59
CA LEU A 303 11.19 -1.90 -6.99
C LEU A 303 11.01 -0.41 -7.38
N LEU A 304 9.87 0.18 -7.03
CA LEU A 304 9.58 1.59 -7.25
C LEU A 304 10.59 2.50 -6.53
N PHE A 305 10.94 2.13 -5.30
CA PHE A 305 11.95 2.78 -4.46
C PHE A 305 13.32 2.75 -5.12
N LEU A 306 13.76 1.61 -5.65
CA LEU A 306 15.04 1.52 -6.38
C LEU A 306 15.06 2.42 -7.61
N SER A 307 13.93 2.54 -8.32
CA SER A 307 13.80 3.47 -9.45
C SER A 307 14.00 4.94 -9.01
N LEU A 308 13.35 5.36 -7.92
CA LEU A 308 13.53 6.72 -7.37
C LEU A 308 14.94 6.95 -6.82
N MET A 309 15.52 5.99 -6.10
CA MET A 309 16.91 6.10 -5.62
C MET A 309 17.90 6.23 -6.79
N SER A 310 17.63 5.54 -7.90
CA SER A 310 18.42 5.67 -9.14
C SER A 310 18.30 7.07 -9.74
N LEU A 311 17.10 7.67 -9.73
CA LEU A 311 16.91 9.07 -10.16
C LEU A 311 17.70 10.04 -9.26
N ILE A 312 17.63 9.86 -7.94
CA ILE A 312 18.32 10.73 -6.99
C ILE A 312 19.85 10.61 -7.14
N LEU A 313 20.39 9.41 -7.36
CA LEU A 313 21.80 9.20 -7.67
C LEU A 313 22.21 9.92 -8.96
N PHE A 314 21.38 9.82 -10.00
CA PHE A 314 21.61 10.51 -11.27
C PHE A 314 21.67 12.03 -11.10
N LEU A 315 20.72 12.60 -10.35
CA LEU A 315 20.68 14.02 -10.03
C LEU A 315 21.89 14.44 -9.17
N SER A 316 22.26 13.64 -8.18
CA SER A 316 23.45 13.87 -7.34
C SER A 316 24.72 13.97 -8.18
N ALA A 317 24.88 13.11 -9.20
CA ALA A 317 26.05 13.15 -10.09
C ALA A 317 26.07 14.39 -11.00
N ARG A 318 24.93 15.02 -11.26
CA ARG A 318 24.83 16.23 -12.10
C ARG A 318 25.01 17.51 -11.29
N ILE A 319 24.41 17.58 -10.12
CA ILE A 319 24.36 18.79 -9.29
C ILE A 319 25.67 18.97 -8.49
N LYS A 320 26.24 20.18 -8.48
CA LYS A 320 27.52 20.47 -7.79
C LYS A 320 27.38 20.81 -6.31
N ASN A 321 26.16 21.12 -5.84
CA ASN A 321 25.89 21.57 -4.47
C ASN A 321 24.98 20.56 -3.76
N ALA A 322 25.39 20.10 -2.58
CA ALA A 322 24.65 19.09 -1.83
C ALA A 322 23.26 19.54 -1.38
N ALA A 323 23.11 20.82 -1.01
CA ALA A 323 21.81 21.37 -0.61
C ALA A 323 20.83 21.42 -1.78
N VAL A 324 21.30 21.79 -2.97
CA VAL A 324 20.48 21.78 -4.19
C VAL A 324 20.11 20.35 -4.57
N ALA A 325 21.06 19.40 -4.48
CA ALA A 325 20.79 17.99 -4.76
C ALA A 325 19.72 17.43 -3.82
N LEU A 326 19.77 17.79 -2.53
CA LEU A 326 18.76 17.42 -1.55
C LEU A 326 17.40 18.04 -1.87
N ALA A 327 17.34 19.34 -2.15
CA ALA A 327 16.08 20.02 -2.50
C ALA A 327 15.43 19.39 -3.75
N THR A 328 16.22 19.07 -4.78
CA THR A 328 15.71 18.38 -5.97
C THR A 328 15.25 16.95 -5.66
N ALA A 329 15.97 16.21 -4.81
CA ALA A 329 15.55 14.88 -4.38
C ALA A 329 14.20 14.92 -3.64
N MET A 330 14.01 15.87 -2.72
CA MET A 330 12.75 16.06 -2.00
C MET A 330 11.61 16.43 -2.96
N PHE A 331 11.87 17.31 -3.93
CA PHE A 331 10.89 17.64 -4.96
C PHE A 331 10.41 16.38 -5.71
N PHE A 332 11.30 15.49 -6.15
CA PHE A 332 10.91 14.26 -6.82
C PHE A 332 10.24 13.21 -5.92
N CYS A 333 10.47 13.24 -4.60
CA CYS A 333 9.73 12.40 -3.67
C CYS A 333 8.26 12.85 -3.54
N ILE A 334 8.00 14.15 -3.61
CA ILE A 334 6.66 14.74 -3.41
C ILE A 334 5.91 14.92 -4.74
N LEU A 335 6.63 15.09 -5.85
CA LEU A 335 6.06 15.35 -7.17
C LEU A 335 4.95 14.37 -7.58
N PRO A 336 5.10 13.03 -7.40
CA PRO A 336 4.03 12.09 -7.75
C PRO A 336 2.71 12.35 -7.02
N ILE A 337 2.78 12.73 -5.74
CA ILE A 337 1.61 13.08 -4.93
C ILE A 337 0.92 14.32 -5.50
N LEU A 338 1.71 15.36 -5.83
CA LEU A 338 1.18 16.60 -6.40
C LEU A 338 0.55 16.37 -7.77
N THR A 339 1.14 15.51 -8.59
CA THR A 339 0.59 15.18 -9.90
C THR A 339 -0.69 14.36 -9.79
N TYR A 340 -0.79 13.45 -8.83
CA TYR A 340 -2.00 12.66 -8.64
C TYR A 340 -3.18 13.51 -8.17
N ILE A 341 -2.94 14.46 -7.25
CA ILE A 341 -4.00 15.34 -6.71
C ILE A 341 -4.34 16.49 -7.67
N GLY A 342 -3.33 17.08 -8.33
CA GLY A 342 -3.49 18.33 -9.06
C GLY A 342 -3.76 18.18 -10.56
N ALA A 343 -3.49 17.01 -11.15
CA ALA A 343 -3.68 16.79 -12.58
C ALA A 343 -5.08 16.21 -12.88
N PRO A 344 -5.61 16.39 -14.10
CA PRO A 344 -6.77 15.63 -14.56
C PRO A 344 -6.51 14.12 -14.42
N ALA A 345 -7.52 13.35 -14.00
CA ALA A 345 -7.39 11.92 -13.65
C ALA A 345 -6.53 11.10 -14.64
N VAL A 346 -6.82 11.21 -15.95
CA VAL A 346 -6.07 10.51 -17.00
C VAL A 346 -4.59 10.92 -17.01
N LEU A 347 -4.30 12.22 -16.89
CA LEU A 347 -2.91 12.72 -16.88
C LEU A 347 -2.20 12.29 -15.58
N GLY A 348 -2.90 12.35 -14.45
CA GLY A 348 -2.40 11.91 -13.15
C GLY A 348 -1.94 10.45 -13.19
N ASN A 349 -2.79 9.55 -13.70
CA ASN A 349 -2.50 8.11 -13.78
C ASN A 349 -1.31 7.81 -14.71
N TRP A 350 -1.22 8.50 -15.85
CA TRP A 350 -0.05 8.38 -16.73
C TRP A 350 1.23 8.88 -16.06
N LEU A 351 1.20 10.04 -15.41
CA LEU A 351 2.37 10.60 -14.73
C LEU A 351 2.82 9.72 -13.58
N GLN A 352 1.88 9.18 -12.79
CA GLN A 352 2.17 8.23 -11.71
C GLN A 352 2.89 6.98 -12.24
N CYS A 353 2.50 6.45 -13.40
CA CYS A 353 3.18 5.31 -14.00
C CYS A 353 4.56 5.65 -14.59
N LEU A 354 4.71 6.85 -15.16
CA LEU A 354 5.93 7.25 -15.87
C LEU A 354 7.04 7.75 -14.94
N LEU A 355 6.71 8.35 -13.80
CA LEU A 355 7.67 8.92 -12.87
C LEU A 355 8.41 7.83 -12.07
N PRO A 356 9.75 7.93 -11.90
CA PRO A 356 10.49 7.07 -10.99
C PRO A 356 9.94 7.16 -9.56
N GLY A 357 9.51 6.03 -8.99
CA GLY A 357 8.88 6.01 -7.67
C GLY A 357 7.48 6.59 -7.62
N GLY A 358 6.78 6.65 -8.76
CA GLY A 358 5.49 7.32 -8.87
C GLY A 358 4.37 6.74 -7.99
N ALA A 359 4.52 5.54 -7.42
CA ALA A 359 3.56 4.94 -6.49
C ALA A 359 4.12 4.69 -5.06
N LEU A 360 5.04 5.54 -4.61
CA LEU A 360 5.60 5.54 -3.23
C LEU A 360 4.97 6.58 -2.31
N GLY A 361 4.04 7.39 -2.81
CA GLY A 361 3.40 8.43 -2.04
C GLY A 361 2.23 7.90 -1.19
N LEU A 362 1.48 8.83 -0.60
CA LEU A 362 0.34 8.51 0.28
C LEU A 362 -0.89 8.12 -0.56
N ASN A 363 -1.59 9.11 -1.11
CA ASN A 363 -2.82 8.87 -1.88
C ASN A 363 -2.59 8.12 -3.20
N ASN A 364 -1.38 8.19 -3.75
CA ASN A 364 -1.00 7.52 -4.99
C ASN A 364 -0.17 6.26 -4.72
N SER A 365 -0.32 5.63 -3.55
CA SER A 365 0.47 4.47 -3.14
C SER A 365 0.22 3.26 -4.04
N LEU A 366 1.17 2.32 -4.04
CA LEU A 366 1.00 1.05 -4.73
C LEU A 366 -0.18 0.24 -4.16
N LEU A 367 -0.42 0.31 -2.84
CA LEU A 367 -1.57 -0.34 -2.21
C LEU A 367 -2.89 0.11 -2.86
N TYR A 368 -3.10 1.43 -2.96
CA TYR A 368 -4.31 1.96 -3.58
C TYR A 368 -4.36 1.66 -5.08
N ALA A 369 -3.23 1.73 -5.78
CA ALA A 369 -3.18 1.32 -7.19
C ALA A 369 -3.57 -0.17 -7.39
N MET A 370 -3.31 -1.05 -6.41
CA MET A 370 -3.71 -2.45 -6.45
C MET A 370 -5.19 -2.68 -6.11
N THR A 371 -5.83 -1.77 -5.37
CA THR A 371 -7.26 -1.83 -5.04
C THR A 371 -8.13 -1.13 -6.09
N GLU A 372 -7.59 -0.14 -6.81
CA GLU A 372 -8.29 0.64 -7.84
C GLU A 372 -8.37 -0.07 -9.20
N LEU A 373 -9.42 0.26 -9.97
CA LEU A 373 -9.74 -0.34 -11.27
C LEU A 373 -9.18 0.49 -12.45
N ASP A 374 -7.95 0.97 -12.31
CA ASP A 374 -7.34 1.89 -13.26
C ASP A 374 -6.64 1.18 -14.43
N PHE A 375 -7.15 1.40 -15.64
CA PHE A 375 -6.57 0.90 -16.88
C PHE A 375 -6.05 2.03 -17.77
N LEU A 376 -4.83 1.86 -18.27
CA LEU A 376 -4.19 2.77 -19.22
C LEU A 376 -4.18 2.15 -20.62
N HIS A 377 -4.18 3.00 -21.66
CA HIS A 377 -4.31 2.54 -23.05
C HIS A 377 -3.08 2.82 -23.94
N PRO A 378 -1.86 2.31 -23.62
CA PRO A 378 -0.71 2.46 -24.49
C PRO A 378 -0.97 1.80 -25.86
N GLY A 379 -0.96 2.60 -26.93
CA GLY A 379 -1.18 2.08 -28.30
C GLY A 379 -2.54 1.41 -28.51
N GLY A 380 -3.56 1.77 -27.72
CA GLY A 380 -4.91 1.19 -27.80
C GLY A 380 -5.11 -0.13 -27.05
N LEU A 381 -4.06 -0.69 -26.43
CA LEU A 381 -4.17 -1.87 -25.58
C LEU A 381 -4.54 -1.46 -24.16
N SER A 382 -5.57 -2.07 -23.56
CA SER A 382 -5.89 -1.87 -22.15
C SER A 382 -4.84 -2.53 -21.25
N VAL A 383 -4.18 -1.82 -20.36
CA VAL A 383 -3.15 -2.36 -19.46
C VAL A 383 -3.42 -1.85 -18.07
N TRP A 384 -3.51 -2.76 -17.11
CA TRP A 384 -3.67 -2.38 -15.71
C TRP A 384 -2.48 -1.55 -15.24
N ASN A 385 -2.76 -0.42 -14.59
CA ASN A 385 -1.76 0.58 -14.19
C ASN A 385 -0.58 -0.03 -13.40
N VAL A 386 -0.84 -0.95 -12.46
CA VAL A 386 0.19 -1.60 -11.62
C VAL A 386 1.23 -2.34 -12.46
N HIS A 387 0.80 -3.07 -13.50
CA HIS A 387 1.74 -3.77 -14.39
C HIS A 387 2.65 -2.78 -15.12
N LEU A 388 2.10 -1.66 -15.57
CA LEU A 388 2.86 -0.62 -16.26
C LEU A 388 3.85 0.07 -15.31
N MET A 389 3.45 0.34 -14.06
CA MET A 389 4.33 0.89 -13.02
C MET A 389 5.57 0.02 -12.81
N PHE A 390 5.41 -1.31 -12.68
CA PHE A 390 6.55 -2.22 -12.49
C PHE A 390 7.45 -2.28 -13.72
N LEU A 391 6.88 -2.34 -14.92
CA LEU A 391 7.65 -2.36 -16.16
C LEU A 391 8.49 -1.07 -16.33
N ILE A 392 7.86 0.08 -16.12
CA ILE A 392 8.54 1.38 -16.24
C ILE A 392 9.60 1.55 -15.15
N ALA A 393 9.31 1.16 -13.90
CA ALA A 393 10.29 1.19 -12.82
C ALA A 393 11.51 0.32 -13.13
N ALA A 394 11.29 -0.91 -13.60
CA ALA A 394 12.36 -1.83 -14.00
C ALA A 394 13.21 -1.28 -15.16
N LEU A 395 12.61 -0.52 -16.09
CA LEU A 395 13.32 0.14 -17.18
C LEU A 395 14.12 1.36 -16.72
N TRP A 396 13.57 2.17 -15.81
CA TRP A 396 14.24 3.37 -15.31
C TRP A 396 15.52 3.09 -14.53
N ILE A 397 15.53 2.02 -13.74
CA ILE A 397 16.70 1.65 -12.92
C ILE A 397 17.99 1.58 -13.75
N PRO A 398 18.13 0.70 -14.76
CA PRO A 398 19.36 0.61 -15.55
C PRO A 398 19.67 1.90 -16.31
N VAL A 399 18.65 2.57 -16.87
CA VAL A 399 18.82 3.82 -17.62
C VAL A 399 19.44 4.92 -16.76
N LEU A 400 18.90 5.12 -15.56
CA LEU A 400 19.35 6.16 -14.63
C LEU A 400 20.71 5.82 -14.01
N LEU A 401 20.96 4.55 -13.68
CA LEU A 401 22.25 4.13 -13.15
C LEU A 401 23.38 4.25 -14.20
N ILE A 402 23.13 3.84 -15.44
CA ILE A 402 24.07 4.06 -16.55
C ILE A 402 24.28 5.56 -16.78
N GLY A 403 23.19 6.34 -16.77
CA GLY A 403 23.25 7.80 -16.87
C GLY A 403 24.08 8.44 -15.76
N THR A 404 24.02 7.89 -14.53
CA THR A 404 24.79 8.34 -13.37
C THR A 404 26.28 8.12 -13.60
N VAL A 405 26.67 6.90 -13.98
CA VAL A 405 28.07 6.56 -14.28
C VAL A 405 28.61 7.40 -15.43
N TRP A 406 27.83 7.56 -16.50
CA TRP A 406 28.20 8.39 -17.65
C TRP A 406 28.42 9.86 -17.26
N SER A 407 27.50 10.41 -16.47
CA SER A 407 27.57 11.78 -15.96
C SER A 407 28.81 12.00 -15.10
N TYR A 408 29.09 11.06 -14.20
CA TYR A 408 30.26 11.12 -13.32
C TYR A 408 31.56 11.06 -14.13
N CYS A 409 31.68 10.12 -15.07
CA CYS A 409 32.93 9.89 -15.80
C CYS A 409 33.30 10.99 -16.80
N ARG A 410 32.31 11.73 -17.32
CA ARG A 410 32.52 12.77 -18.35
C ARG A 410 32.62 14.19 -17.80
N LYS A 411 32.38 14.39 -16.50
CA LYS A 411 32.56 15.70 -15.88
C LYS A 411 34.05 16.08 -15.96
N LYS A 412 34.34 17.16 -16.70
CA LYS A 412 35.66 17.80 -16.65
C LYS A 412 35.65 18.73 -15.42
N GLY A 413 36.69 18.63 -14.59
CA GLY A 413 36.92 19.50 -13.43
C GLY A 413 36.83 20.97 -13.81
#